data_AF-A0A2T7TXE3-F1
#
_entry.id   AF-A0A2T7TXE3-F1
#
_cell.length_a   1.000
_cell.length_b   1.000
_cell.length_c   1.000
_cell.angle_alpha   90.00
_cell.angle_beta   90.00
_cell.angle_gamma   90.00
#
_symmetry.space_group_name_H-M   'P 1'
#
loop_
_entity.id
_entity.type
_entity.pdbx_description
1 polymer ?
#
loop_
_entity_poly.entity_id
_entity_poly.type
_entity_poly.pdbx_seq_one_letter_code
_entity_poly.pdbx_strand_id
1 'polypeptide(L)'
;MTRRSAQDGDMTVWDAFLGRVQGLSKTHNLLTASQWQGALLEDVLRNELEPYQDTMLQRIRLRGPRINLQPSAVLALGLAVHELATNATKYGSLTAPEGKVNVMWAMTPSLNPPVLIVEWVESGGPPVTPPKRQGFGTKLIQRGLAQQLGGEIKLDFRPDGVRCVITFPIKNVMVDGDGAGEAIERYAS
;
A
#
# COMPACT_ATOMS: atom_id res chain seq x y z
N MET A 1 -19.59 28.04 32.39
CA MET A 1 -19.52 28.14 30.92
C MET A 1 -18.38 27.25 30.43
N THR A 2 -18.64 25.97 30.14
CA THR A 2 -18.69 25.35 28.78
C THR A 2 -17.38 25.56 28.00
N ARG A 3 -16.40 24.63 28.02
CA ARG A 3 -16.36 23.32 27.31
C ARG A 3 -16.74 23.44 25.84
N ARG A 4 -15.75 23.67 24.95
CA ARG A 4 -15.78 23.35 23.50
C ARG A 4 -14.50 23.85 22.83
N SER A 5 -13.53 22.95 22.59
CA SER A 5 -12.48 23.07 21.54
C SER A 5 -11.62 21.81 21.36
N ALA A 6 -11.92 20.68 22.01
CA ALA A 6 -11.07 19.47 21.99
C ALA A 6 -11.79 18.19 21.50
N GLN A 7 -12.62 18.26 20.45
CA GLN A 7 -13.39 17.07 20.01
C GLN A 7 -13.15 16.56 18.57
N ASP A 8 -12.62 17.36 17.65
CA ASP A 8 -12.40 16.86 16.27
C ASP A 8 -10.99 16.29 16.02
N GLY A 9 -9.97 16.82 16.71
CA GLY A 9 -8.58 16.38 16.53
C GLY A 9 -8.31 14.97 17.07
N ASP A 10 -8.88 14.63 18.23
CA ASP A 10 -8.65 13.33 18.88
C ASP A 10 -9.33 12.19 18.13
N MET A 11 -10.57 12.38 17.66
CA MET A 11 -11.34 11.31 17.02
C MET A 11 -10.66 10.80 15.73
N THR A 12 -10.11 11.72 14.93
CA THR A 12 -9.37 11.35 13.70
C THR A 12 -8.05 10.60 13.99
N VAL A 13 -7.39 10.92 15.11
CA VAL A 13 -6.15 10.24 15.54
C VAL A 13 -6.45 8.84 16.09
N TRP A 14 -7.54 8.71 16.85
CA TRP A 14 -8.03 7.44 17.37
C TRP A 14 -8.52 6.50 16.26
N ASP A 15 -9.27 7.01 15.28
CA ASP A 15 -9.72 6.22 14.13
C ASP A 15 -8.53 5.75 13.28
N ALA A 16 -7.53 6.61 13.07
CA ALA A 16 -6.30 6.22 12.39
C ALA A 16 -5.51 5.18 13.20
N PHE A 17 -5.50 5.26 14.54
CA PHE A 17 -4.89 4.25 15.40
C PHE A 17 -5.62 2.91 15.33
N LEU A 18 -6.96 2.92 15.41
CA LEU A 18 -7.79 1.73 15.31
C LEU A 18 -7.70 1.06 13.94
N GLY A 19 -7.73 1.82 12.85
CA GLY A 19 -7.50 1.29 11.50
C GLY A 19 -6.14 0.60 11.37
N ARG A 20 -5.08 1.17 11.97
CA ARG A 20 -3.77 0.51 12.02
C ARG A 20 -3.73 -0.72 12.89
N VAL A 21 -4.36 -0.71 14.07
CA VAL A 21 -4.48 -1.93 14.90
C VAL A 21 -5.15 -3.02 14.07
N GLN A 22 -6.19 -2.70 13.30
CA GLN A 22 -6.86 -3.65 12.41
C GLN A 22 -5.97 -4.13 11.24
N GLY A 23 -5.26 -3.23 10.55
CA GLY A 23 -4.31 -3.59 9.50
C GLY A 23 -3.14 -4.44 10.02
N LEU A 24 -2.59 -4.09 11.20
CA LEU A 24 -1.61 -4.90 11.92
C LEU A 24 -2.18 -6.26 12.29
N SER A 25 -3.41 -6.34 12.81
CA SER A 25 -4.05 -7.62 13.14
C SER A 25 -4.23 -8.51 11.92
N LYS A 26 -4.63 -7.95 10.77
CA LYS A 26 -4.76 -8.70 9.51
C LYS A 26 -3.42 -9.24 9.01
N THR A 27 -2.43 -8.37 8.95
CA THR A 27 -1.08 -8.77 8.51
C THR A 27 -0.42 -9.72 9.53
N HIS A 28 -0.68 -9.55 10.82
CA HIS A 28 -0.26 -10.46 11.88
C HIS A 28 -0.94 -11.82 11.78
N ASN A 29 -2.22 -11.89 11.39
CA ASN A 29 -2.91 -13.15 11.14
C ASN A 29 -2.33 -13.88 9.92
N LEU A 30 -2.03 -13.16 8.84
CA LEU A 30 -1.34 -13.70 7.66
C LEU A 30 0.04 -14.26 8.04
N LEU A 31 0.81 -13.51 8.84
CA LEU A 31 2.10 -13.98 9.33
C LEU A 31 1.97 -15.17 10.27
N THR A 32 0.99 -15.16 11.18
CA THR A 32 0.73 -16.29 12.08
C THR A 32 0.38 -17.56 11.29
N ALA A 33 -0.45 -17.45 10.25
CA ALA A 33 -0.77 -18.55 9.35
C ALA A 33 0.44 -19.07 8.57
N SER A 34 1.36 -18.17 8.19
CA SER A 34 2.64 -18.51 7.57
C SER A 34 3.73 -18.99 8.55
N GLN A 35 3.40 -19.16 9.84
CA GLN A 35 4.39 -19.44 10.90
C GLN A 35 5.56 -18.43 10.92
N TRP A 36 5.27 -17.16 10.65
CA TRP A 36 6.24 -16.07 10.58
C TRP A 36 7.31 -16.23 9.50
N GLN A 37 7.09 -17.09 8.50
CA GLN A 37 8.05 -17.27 7.42
C GLN A 37 7.99 -16.15 6.38
N GLY A 38 6.91 -15.36 6.35
CA GLY A 38 6.69 -14.30 5.37
C GLY A 38 5.43 -14.58 4.54
N ALA A 39 5.25 -13.88 3.43
CA ALA A 39 4.07 -14.08 2.59
C ALA A 39 4.33 -13.63 1.15
N LEU A 40 3.59 -14.22 0.20
CA LEU A 40 3.59 -13.71 -1.17
C LEU A 40 3.06 -12.28 -1.18
N LEU A 41 3.71 -11.40 -1.94
CA LEU A 41 3.31 -10.00 -2.09
C LEU A 41 1.85 -9.91 -2.56
N GLU A 42 1.46 -10.74 -3.52
CA GLU A 42 0.09 -10.79 -4.01
C GLU A 42 -0.91 -11.16 -2.89
N ASP A 43 -0.56 -12.07 -1.99
CA ASP A 43 -1.42 -12.46 -0.86
C ASP A 43 -1.59 -11.31 0.14
N VAL A 44 -0.52 -10.55 0.40
CA VAL A 44 -0.59 -9.33 1.23
C VAL A 44 -1.57 -8.33 0.61
N LEU A 45 -1.46 -8.09 -0.70
CA LEU A 45 -2.36 -7.19 -1.42
C LEU A 45 -3.80 -7.69 -1.39
N ARG A 46 -4.04 -8.98 -1.65
CA ARG A 46 -5.38 -9.58 -1.63
C ARG A 46 -6.02 -9.47 -0.26
N ASN A 47 -5.30 -9.79 0.80
CA ASN A 47 -5.79 -9.75 2.18
C ASN A 47 -6.18 -8.33 2.63
N GLU A 48 -5.38 -7.32 2.27
CA GLU A 48 -5.72 -5.93 2.61
C GLU A 48 -6.87 -5.38 1.75
N LEU A 49 -7.01 -5.87 0.52
CA LEU A 49 -8.02 -5.38 -0.43
C LEU A 49 -9.34 -6.16 -0.37
N GLU A 50 -9.38 -7.34 0.22
CA GLU A 50 -10.55 -8.22 0.35
C GLU A 50 -11.83 -7.50 0.80
N PRO A 51 -11.83 -6.65 1.86
CA PRO A 51 -13.06 -5.98 2.31
C PRO A 51 -13.68 -5.03 1.27
N TYR A 52 -12.88 -4.65 0.27
CA TYR A 52 -13.25 -3.70 -0.76
C TYR A 52 -13.58 -4.38 -2.10
N GLN A 53 -13.44 -5.72 -2.17
CA GLN A 53 -13.76 -6.52 -3.35
C GLN A 53 -15.27 -6.79 -3.48
N ASP A 54 -16.00 -6.80 -2.37
CA ASP A 54 -17.34 -7.38 -2.26
C ASP A 54 -18.51 -6.45 -2.69
N THR A 55 -18.26 -5.50 -3.58
CA THR A 55 -19.36 -4.71 -4.19
C THR A 55 -19.17 -4.47 -5.68
N MET A 56 -17.97 -4.61 -6.24
CA MET A 56 -17.71 -4.34 -7.66
C MET A 56 -16.54 -5.18 -8.19
N LEU A 57 -16.88 -6.38 -8.64
CA LEU A 57 -16.01 -7.52 -8.95
C LEU A 57 -14.86 -7.31 -9.97
N GLN A 58 -14.60 -6.09 -10.48
CA GLN A 58 -13.50 -5.83 -11.44
C GLN A 58 -12.76 -4.50 -11.29
N ARG A 59 -12.97 -3.75 -10.18
CA ARG A 59 -12.35 -2.43 -10.00
C ARG A 59 -10.91 -2.48 -9.53
N ILE A 60 -10.45 -3.59 -8.95
CA ILE A 60 -9.09 -3.77 -8.43
C ILE A 60 -8.36 -4.78 -9.30
N ARG A 61 -7.20 -4.38 -9.85
CA ARG A 61 -6.33 -5.26 -10.66
C ARG A 61 -4.95 -5.34 -10.04
N LEU A 62 -4.48 -6.57 -9.80
CA LEU A 62 -3.17 -6.87 -9.25
C LEU A 62 -2.33 -7.55 -10.34
N ARG A 63 -1.11 -7.07 -10.60
CA ARG A 63 -0.20 -7.66 -11.61
C ARG A 63 1.27 -7.56 -11.18
N GLY A 64 1.97 -8.67 -11.23
CA GLY A 64 3.43 -8.70 -11.08
C GLY A 64 3.93 -10.13 -10.92
N PRO A 65 5.26 -10.33 -10.84
CA PRO A 65 5.84 -11.65 -10.67
C PRO A 65 5.55 -12.20 -9.27
N ARG A 66 5.68 -13.52 -9.11
CA ARG A 66 5.57 -14.17 -7.81
C ARG A 66 6.77 -13.80 -6.94
N ILE A 67 6.52 -13.01 -5.90
CA ILE A 67 7.55 -12.52 -4.96
C ILE A 67 7.15 -12.88 -3.54
N ASN A 68 8.06 -13.51 -2.81
CA ASN A 68 7.89 -13.81 -1.39
C ASN A 68 8.55 -12.72 -0.54
N LEU A 69 7.82 -12.13 0.39
CA LEU A 69 8.29 -11.02 1.23
C LEU A 69 8.69 -11.51 2.61
N GLN A 70 9.79 -10.98 3.14
CA GLN A 70 10.14 -11.19 4.55
C GLN A 70 9.08 -10.57 5.48
N PRO A 71 8.94 -11.06 6.73
CA PRO A 71 7.92 -10.57 7.66
C PRO A 71 7.89 -9.05 7.88
N SER A 72 9.05 -8.40 7.94
CA SER A 72 9.15 -6.94 8.07
C SER A 72 8.55 -6.21 6.87
N ALA A 73 8.76 -6.72 5.65
CA ALA A 73 8.19 -6.18 4.43
C ALA A 73 6.69 -6.43 4.33
N VAL A 74 6.24 -7.61 4.77
CA VAL A 74 4.81 -7.95 4.86
C VAL A 74 4.08 -6.93 5.74
N LEU A 75 4.59 -6.65 6.95
CA LEU A 75 4.00 -5.68 7.88
C LEU A 75 3.97 -4.25 7.32
N ALA A 76 5.12 -3.77 6.82
CA ALA A 76 5.22 -2.40 6.32
C ALA A 76 4.38 -2.18 5.05
N LEU A 77 4.38 -3.14 4.12
CA LEU A 77 3.58 -3.06 2.90
C LEU A 77 2.09 -3.19 3.21
N GLY A 78 1.70 -4.11 4.11
CA GLY A 78 0.31 -4.27 4.53
C GLY A 78 -0.28 -2.97 5.07
N LEU A 79 0.45 -2.29 5.97
CA LEU A 79 0.04 -0.97 6.48
C LEU A 79 -0.04 0.09 5.38
N ALA A 80 0.91 0.13 4.45
CA ALA A 80 0.89 1.07 3.35
C ALA A 80 -0.35 0.89 2.46
N VAL A 81 -0.66 -0.36 2.11
CA VAL A 81 -1.78 -0.73 1.25
C VAL A 81 -3.12 -0.51 1.95
N HIS A 82 -3.19 -0.80 3.26
CA HIS A 82 -4.38 -0.55 4.07
C HIS A 82 -4.81 0.93 4.04
N GLU A 83 -3.84 1.83 4.21
CA GLU A 83 -4.09 3.26 4.23
C GLU A 83 -4.43 3.78 2.82
N LEU A 84 -3.77 3.25 1.77
CA LEU A 84 -4.13 3.55 0.38
C LEU A 84 -5.56 3.11 0.07
N ALA A 85 -5.96 1.91 0.46
CA ALA A 85 -7.31 1.40 0.26
C ALA A 85 -8.36 2.20 1.04
N THR A 86 -8.04 2.59 2.28
CA THR A 86 -8.89 3.47 3.09
C THR A 86 -9.06 4.84 2.44
N ASN A 87 -8.00 5.40 1.86
CA ASN A 87 -8.09 6.68 1.15
C ASN A 87 -8.88 6.56 -0.15
N ALA A 88 -8.68 5.48 -0.90
CA ALA A 88 -9.41 5.21 -2.14
C ALA A 88 -10.91 5.08 -1.91
N THR A 89 -11.34 4.50 -0.78
CA THR A 89 -12.76 4.35 -0.43
C THR A 89 -13.39 5.59 0.20
N LYS A 90 -12.61 6.43 0.89
CA LYS A 90 -13.13 7.66 1.51
C LYS A 90 -13.11 8.86 0.57
N TYR A 91 -12.10 8.96 -0.28
CA TYR A 91 -11.80 10.17 -1.04
C TYR A 91 -11.45 9.92 -2.51
N GLY A 92 -11.02 8.71 -2.86
CA GLY A 92 -10.42 8.38 -4.15
C GLY A 92 -11.32 7.58 -5.07
N SER A 93 -10.72 6.73 -5.91
CA SER A 93 -11.41 6.05 -7.01
C SER A 93 -12.56 5.14 -6.56
N LEU A 94 -12.47 4.53 -5.38
CA LEU A 94 -13.47 3.55 -4.94
C LEU A 94 -14.76 4.19 -4.41
N THR A 95 -14.81 5.52 -4.32
CA THR A 95 -16.05 6.28 -4.10
C THR A 95 -16.97 6.30 -5.32
N ALA A 96 -16.41 6.16 -6.52
CA ALA A 96 -17.13 6.22 -7.79
C ALA A 96 -17.40 4.81 -8.36
N PRO A 97 -18.57 4.53 -8.96
CA PRO A 97 -18.88 3.23 -9.56
C PRO A 97 -17.88 2.79 -10.64
N GLU A 98 -17.35 3.74 -11.43
CA GLU A 98 -16.43 3.51 -12.54
C GLU A 98 -14.95 3.50 -12.13
N GLY A 99 -14.66 3.85 -10.88
CA GLY A 99 -13.30 4.02 -10.41
C GLY A 99 -12.54 2.70 -10.29
N LYS A 100 -11.23 2.76 -10.50
CA LYS A 100 -10.36 1.59 -10.58
C LYS A 100 -9.06 1.83 -9.85
N VAL A 101 -8.58 0.76 -9.22
CA VAL A 101 -7.25 0.66 -8.63
C VAL A 101 -6.46 -0.38 -9.42
N ASN A 102 -5.30 0.01 -9.94
CA ASN A 102 -4.32 -0.92 -10.49
C ASN A 102 -3.10 -0.93 -9.59
N VAL A 103 -2.72 -2.12 -9.13
CA VAL A 103 -1.49 -2.34 -8.37
C VAL A 103 -0.57 -3.21 -9.22
N MET A 104 0.60 -2.67 -9.54
CA MET A 104 1.63 -3.35 -10.30
C MET A 104 2.91 -3.45 -9.48
N TRP A 105 3.67 -4.53 -9.60
CA TRP A 105 4.98 -4.63 -8.96
C TRP A 105 5.99 -5.35 -9.84
N ALA A 106 7.26 -5.04 -9.62
CA ALA A 106 8.39 -5.62 -10.34
C ALA A 106 9.69 -5.51 -9.54
N MET A 107 10.61 -6.44 -9.79
CA MET A 107 12.00 -6.32 -9.35
C MET A 107 12.81 -5.61 -10.43
N THR A 108 13.75 -4.77 -10.00
CA THR A 108 14.67 -4.05 -10.89
C THR A 108 16.10 -4.48 -10.58
N PRO A 109 16.51 -5.72 -10.95
CA PRO A 109 17.86 -6.21 -10.68
C PRO A 109 18.96 -5.42 -11.40
N SER A 110 18.59 -4.67 -12.45
CA SER A 110 19.48 -3.79 -13.20
C SER A 110 19.80 -2.47 -12.49
N LEU A 111 19.02 -2.06 -11.47
CA LEU A 111 19.33 -0.88 -10.66
C LEU A 111 20.40 -1.21 -9.62
N ASN A 112 21.18 -0.20 -9.24
CA ASN A 112 22.19 -0.32 -8.18
C ASN A 112 21.91 0.70 -7.06
N PRO A 113 21.40 0.27 -5.89
CA PRO A 113 21.09 -1.12 -5.51
C PRO A 113 19.80 -1.63 -6.18
N PRO A 114 19.64 -2.97 -6.32
CA PRO A 114 18.41 -3.55 -6.84
C PRO A 114 17.24 -3.36 -5.88
N VAL A 115 16.09 -2.96 -6.42
CA VAL A 115 14.88 -2.67 -5.62
C VAL A 115 13.66 -3.40 -6.15
N LEU A 116 12.74 -3.69 -5.23
CA LEU A 116 11.36 -4.00 -5.54
C LEU A 116 10.59 -2.69 -5.64
N ILE A 117 9.81 -2.53 -6.71
CA ILE A 117 8.91 -1.40 -6.94
C ILE A 117 7.48 -1.92 -6.88
N VAL A 118 6.63 -1.25 -6.11
CA VAL A 118 5.18 -1.46 -6.05
C VAL A 118 4.50 -0.13 -6.41
N GLU A 119 3.73 -0.13 -7.48
CA GLU A 119 2.99 1.03 -7.97
C GLU A 119 1.49 0.82 -7.81
N TRP A 120 0.85 1.80 -7.19
CA TRP A 120 -0.59 1.91 -7.05
C TRP A 120 -1.08 3.07 -7.90
N VAL A 121 -2.07 2.84 -8.76
CA VAL A 121 -2.67 3.87 -9.62
C VAL A 121 -4.18 3.82 -9.48
N GLU A 122 -4.75 4.94 -9.05
CA GLU A 122 -6.19 5.19 -9.06
C GLU A 122 -6.59 5.88 -10.37
N SER A 123 -7.79 5.59 -10.85
CA SER A 123 -8.37 6.21 -12.05
C SER A 123 -9.89 6.15 -12.01
N GLY A 124 -10.57 7.00 -12.78
CA GLY A 124 -12.05 7.01 -12.83
C GLY A 124 -12.69 7.40 -11.49
N GLY A 125 -11.95 8.06 -10.61
CA GLY A 125 -12.46 8.64 -9.38
C GLY A 125 -12.88 10.10 -9.56
N PRO A 126 -13.39 10.74 -8.49
CA PRO A 126 -13.56 12.18 -8.47
C PRO A 126 -12.21 12.89 -8.67
N PRO A 127 -12.20 14.15 -9.18
CA PRO A 127 -10.98 14.91 -9.36
C PRO A 127 -10.19 15.04 -8.05
N VAL A 128 -8.94 14.60 -8.08
CA VAL A 128 -8.08 14.65 -6.89
C VAL A 128 -7.41 16.02 -6.80
N THR A 129 -7.52 16.64 -5.63
CA THR A 129 -6.72 17.82 -5.27
C THR A 129 -5.66 17.44 -4.25
N PRO A 130 -4.39 17.87 -4.40
CA PRO A 130 -3.36 17.63 -3.40
C PRO A 130 -3.83 18.09 -2.02
N PRO A 131 -3.72 17.24 -0.98
CA PRO A 131 -4.19 17.61 0.34
C PRO A 131 -3.35 18.75 0.90
N LYS A 132 -4.01 19.80 1.42
CA LYS A 132 -3.33 20.96 2.06
C LYS A 132 -2.48 20.58 3.27
N ARG A 133 -2.75 19.40 3.86
CA ARG A 133 -1.98 18.80 4.95
C ARG A 133 -1.77 17.32 4.62
N GLN A 134 -0.52 16.87 4.61
CA GLN A 134 -0.25 15.43 4.63
C GLN A 134 -0.82 14.84 5.93
N GLY A 135 -1.74 13.88 5.78
CA GLY A 135 -2.34 13.17 6.90
C GLY A 135 -1.30 12.43 7.75
N PHE A 136 -1.66 12.17 8.99
CA PHE A 136 -0.83 11.43 9.95
C PHE A 136 -0.45 10.04 9.43
N GLY A 137 -1.37 9.35 8.75
CA GLY A 137 -1.14 8.04 8.15
C GLY A 137 0.00 8.06 7.13
N THR A 138 -0.05 8.95 6.14
CA THR A 138 0.98 9.08 5.09
C THR A 138 2.37 9.32 5.66
N LYS A 139 2.52 10.21 6.64
CA LYS A 139 3.82 10.51 7.26
C LYS A 139 4.39 9.34 8.05
N LEU A 140 3.53 8.56 8.71
CA LEU A 140 3.97 7.41 9.49
C LEU A 140 4.33 6.22 8.62
N ILE A 141 3.60 5.96 7.54
CA ILE A 141 3.99 4.91 6.59
C ILE A 141 5.31 5.29 5.91
N GLN A 142 5.49 6.55 5.49
CA GLN A 142 6.76 7.01 4.93
C GLN A 142 7.93 6.79 5.89
N ARG A 143 7.76 7.16 7.17
CA ARG A 143 8.81 6.97 8.19
C ARG A 143 9.03 5.49 8.53
N GLY A 144 7.96 4.72 8.71
CA GLY A 144 8.03 3.30 9.03
C GLY A 144 8.67 2.49 7.91
N LEU A 145 8.27 2.74 6.66
CA LEU A 145 8.83 2.06 5.49
C LEU A 145 10.29 2.45 5.26
N ALA A 146 10.65 3.73 5.44
CA ALA A 146 12.05 4.16 5.37
C ALA A 146 12.91 3.53 6.49
N GLN A 147 12.42 3.51 7.73
CA GLN A 147 13.17 2.97 8.87
C GLN A 147 13.28 1.44 8.86
N GLN A 148 12.19 0.74 8.53
CA GLN A 148 12.14 -0.72 8.60
C GLN A 148 12.70 -1.39 7.35
N LEU A 149 12.45 -0.82 6.17
CA LEU A 149 12.83 -1.44 4.91
C LEU A 149 13.99 -0.74 4.20
N GLY A 150 14.38 0.47 4.61
CA GLY A 150 15.31 1.31 3.82
C GLY A 150 14.69 1.73 2.50
N GLY A 151 13.35 1.89 2.47
CA GLY A 151 12.58 2.21 1.27
C GLY A 151 12.10 3.65 1.20
N GLU A 152 11.36 3.96 0.13
CA GLU A 152 10.76 5.26 -0.14
C GLU A 152 9.31 5.09 -0.59
N ILE A 153 8.47 6.09 -0.29
CA ILE A 153 7.12 6.20 -0.84
C ILE A 153 6.94 7.57 -1.49
N LYS A 154 6.67 7.58 -2.80
CA LYS A 154 6.35 8.78 -3.58
C LYS A 154 4.86 8.80 -3.89
N LEU A 155 4.20 9.89 -3.50
CA LEU A 155 2.79 10.13 -3.79
C LEU A 155 2.65 11.29 -4.75
N ASP A 156 1.90 11.06 -5.81
CA ASP A 156 1.54 12.03 -6.84
C ASP A 156 0.02 12.13 -6.92
N PHE A 157 -0.49 13.32 -6.65
CA PHE A 157 -1.93 13.63 -6.63
C PHE A 157 -2.28 14.34 -7.93
N ARG A 158 -2.73 13.56 -8.92
CA ARG A 158 -3.09 14.08 -10.24
C ARG A 158 -4.61 14.22 -10.35
N PRO A 159 -5.14 15.16 -11.15
CA PRO A 159 -6.58 15.32 -11.31
C PRO A 159 -7.32 14.04 -11.74
N ASP A 160 -6.64 13.15 -12.46
CA ASP A 160 -7.16 11.86 -12.94
C ASP A 160 -7.08 10.72 -11.91
N GLY A 161 -6.36 10.90 -10.81
CA GLY A 161 -6.23 9.93 -9.73
C GLY A 161 -4.93 10.04 -8.93
N VAL A 162 -4.85 9.26 -7.85
CA VAL A 162 -3.64 9.14 -7.03
C VAL A 162 -2.71 8.09 -7.64
N ARG A 163 -1.43 8.45 -7.78
CA ARG A 163 -0.34 7.51 -8.05
C ARG A 163 0.58 7.43 -6.85
N CYS A 164 0.80 6.23 -6.34
CA CYS A 164 1.75 5.95 -5.27
C CYS A 164 2.79 4.96 -5.75
N VAL A 165 4.07 5.26 -5.53
CA VAL A 165 5.18 4.36 -5.84
C VAL A 165 5.95 4.08 -4.56
N ILE A 166 5.98 2.82 -4.15
CA ILE A 166 6.72 2.30 -3.01
C ILE A 166 7.93 1.56 -3.55
N THR A 167 9.12 1.89 -3.06
CA THR A 167 10.36 1.22 -3.46
C THR A 167 11.14 0.77 -2.23
N PHE A 168 11.64 -0.47 -2.22
CA PHE A 168 12.53 -0.93 -1.16
C PHE A 168 13.53 -1.98 -1.66
N PRO A 169 14.70 -2.12 -1.01
CA PRO A 169 15.74 -3.06 -1.44
C PRO A 169 15.28 -4.52 -1.45
N ILE A 170 15.77 -5.29 -2.44
CA ILE A 170 15.43 -6.72 -2.58
C ILE A 170 15.92 -7.60 -1.43
N LYS A 171 16.78 -7.11 -0.53
CA LYS A 171 17.18 -7.84 0.69
C LYS A 171 15.98 -8.18 1.60
N ASN A 172 14.85 -7.49 1.39
CA ASN A 172 13.59 -7.72 2.09
C ASN A 172 12.68 -8.72 1.36
N VAL A 173 13.14 -9.29 0.24
CA VAL A 173 12.49 -10.35 -0.54
C VAL A 173 13.19 -11.68 -0.21
N MET A 174 12.40 -12.75 -0.12
CA MET A 174 12.91 -14.12 -0.10
C MET A 174 13.00 -14.61 -1.55
N VAL A 175 14.20 -15.00 -1.97
CA VAL A 175 14.44 -15.51 -3.31
C VAL A 175 14.17 -17.02 -3.31
N ASP A 176 13.02 -17.43 -3.83
CA ASP A 176 12.83 -18.80 -4.31
C ASP A 176 13.46 -18.90 -5.70
N GLY A 177 14.30 -19.91 -5.91
CA GLY A 177 15.31 -19.99 -6.99
C GLY A 177 14.83 -20.04 -8.44
N ASP A 178 13.62 -19.61 -8.79
CA ASP A 178 13.07 -19.76 -10.17
C ASP A 178 12.18 -18.60 -10.68
N GLY A 179 12.18 -17.43 -10.03
CA GLY A 179 11.21 -16.35 -10.34
C GLY A 179 11.78 -15.03 -10.91
N ALA A 180 13.08 -14.91 -11.17
CA ALA A 180 13.73 -13.62 -11.42
C ALA A 180 13.52 -13.02 -12.83
N GLY A 181 12.53 -13.48 -13.59
CA GLY A 181 12.48 -13.30 -15.05
C GLY A 181 11.53 -12.25 -15.63
N GLU A 182 10.64 -11.60 -14.89
CA GLU A 182 9.60 -10.76 -15.54
C GLU A 182 9.35 -9.36 -14.95
N ALA A 183 9.08 -8.47 -15.91
CA ALA A 183 8.64 -7.07 -15.88
C ALA A 183 9.72 -5.98 -15.63
N ILE A 184 10.59 -5.73 -16.63
CA ILE A 184 11.54 -4.60 -16.62
C ILE A 184 11.16 -3.45 -17.58
N GLU A 185 10.19 -3.60 -18.48
CA GLU A 185 10.02 -2.60 -19.56
C GLU A 185 9.48 -1.23 -19.11
N ARG A 186 8.67 -1.14 -18.05
CA ARG A 186 8.06 0.13 -17.60
C ARG A 186 8.97 1.00 -16.71
N TYR A 187 10.02 0.41 -16.14
CA TYR A 187 10.93 1.08 -15.19
C TYR A 187 12.40 1.11 -15.65
N ALA A 188 12.69 0.67 -16.87
CA ALA A 188 14.03 0.67 -17.46
C ALA A 188 14.38 1.94 -18.25
N SER A 189 13.62 3.04 -18.09
CA SER A 189 13.83 4.32 -18.77
C SER A 189 14.31 5.40 -17.82
#